data_AF-A0A485D4I0-F1
#
_entry.id   AF-A0A485D4I0-F1
#
_cell.length_a   1.000
_cell.length_b   1.000
_cell.length_c   1.000
_cell.angle_alpha   90.00
_cell.angle_beta   90.00
_cell.angle_gamma   90.00
#
_symmetry.space_group_name_H-M   'P 1'
#
loop_
_entity.id
_entity.type
_entity.pdbx_description
1 polymer ?
#
loop_
_entity_poly.entity_id
_entity_poly.type
_entity_poly.pdbx_seq_one_letter_code
_entity_poly.pdbx_strand_id
1 'polypeptide(L)'
;MKELDKILWENINDFISSVFIGSMETERIPQLLNSESVSMSSAELIMNRMTFSIDQIELIHNKCEIKSTDDTVNKHNTYSMLLSYNRISPSIENFVYLLHDKTIDTANELVQWVNNKHREFTPCNIIFTSSEVFNNFLVKFLGSAVLSEGALLTVLSCLDIVITEIPETIPFRNAEILYVENKLAPTICVFTGLYVALSREPNYRQRMNTLLSNLIALRPAMLLEEPDEIFYVADKFDDELARKLFNHRQINATIKTDALRWLRDNKPGVLDEHHLLSLHTLSELSVGMDEDGMRLLLLKNCLSAGDADKDTLRVVLNSFTDENYHGLLPQATFRKIPYTFDLWALAELLNKVGLIQPPKMGSGRDEEKIIINSIRYNNEEEPDE
;
A
#
# COMPACT_ATOMS: atom_id res chain seq x y z
N MET A 1 -21.47 15.60 61.64
CA MET A 1 -20.65 15.02 60.56
C MET A 1 -21.15 15.45 59.19
N LYS A 2 -22.37 15.08 58.77
CA LYS A 2 -22.91 15.45 57.44
C LYS A 2 -22.87 16.94 57.07
N GLU A 3 -22.99 17.83 58.04
CA GLU A 3 -23.02 19.29 57.82
C GLU A 3 -21.61 19.89 57.65
N LEU A 4 -20.62 19.34 58.35
CA LEU A 4 -19.21 19.74 58.21
C LEU A 4 -18.64 19.23 56.89
N ASP A 5 -18.98 17.99 56.51
CA ASP A 5 -18.58 17.41 55.23
C ASP A 5 -19.15 18.22 54.06
N LYS A 6 -20.41 18.67 54.16
CA LYS A 6 -21.05 19.51 53.14
C LYS A 6 -20.32 20.85 52.98
N ILE A 7 -20.01 21.54 54.07
CA ILE A 7 -19.29 22.83 54.04
C ILE A 7 -17.86 22.65 53.49
N LEU A 8 -17.17 21.56 53.83
CA LEU A 8 -15.85 21.25 53.29
C LEU A 8 -15.88 21.07 51.77
N TRP A 9 -16.85 20.31 51.26
CA TRP A 9 -16.99 20.07 49.83
C TRP A 9 -17.50 21.29 49.05
N GLU A 10 -18.31 22.16 49.66
CA GLU A 10 -18.72 23.44 49.05
C GLU A 10 -17.53 24.40 48.83
N ASN A 11 -16.50 24.34 49.68
CA ASN A 11 -15.30 25.19 49.58
C ASN A 11 -14.10 24.48 48.89
N ILE A 12 -14.30 23.28 48.34
CA ILE A 12 -13.19 22.46 47.83
C ILE A 12 -12.42 23.14 46.69
N ASN A 13 -13.11 23.91 45.83
CA ASN A 13 -12.49 24.58 44.69
C ASN A 13 -11.55 25.71 45.13
N ASP A 14 -11.91 26.46 46.18
CA ASP A 14 -11.07 27.50 46.78
C ASP A 14 -9.88 26.88 47.51
N PHE A 15 -10.09 25.78 48.23
CA PHE A 15 -9.00 25.02 48.85
C PHE A 15 -8.00 24.50 47.83
N ILE A 16 -8.47 23.96 46.70
CA ILE A 16 -7.60 23.46 45.63
C ILE A 16 -6.69 24.58 45.11
N SER A 17 -7.29 25.73 44.78
CA SER A 17 -6.56 26.84 44.17
C SER A 17 -5.59 27.54 45.13
N SER A 18 -5.94 27.64 46.42
CA SER A 18 -5.19 28.42 47.42
C SER A 18 -4.18 27.60 48.23
N VAL A 19 -4.44 26.32 48.46
CA VAL A 19 -3.63 25.49 49.37
C VAL A 19 -3.09 24.24 48.68
N PHE A 20 -3.94 23.42 48.06
CA PHE A 20 -3.56 22.10 47.58
C PHE A 20 -2.49 22.13 46.48
N ILE A 21 -2.60 23.03 45.51
CA ILE A 21 -1.58 23.16 44.44
C ILE A 21 -0.21 23.51 45.03
N GLY A 22 -0.18 24.29 46.12
CA GLY A 22 1.06 24.65 46.82
C GLY A 22 1.65 23.53 47.67
N SER A 23 0.83 22.56 48.13
CA SER A 23 1.30 21.46 48.97
C SER A 23 2.04 20.37 48.17
N MET A 24 1.85 20.32 46.84
CA MET A 24 2.48 19.33 45.95
C MET A 24 2.14 17.87 46.29
N GLU A 25 1.03 17.64 47.01
CA GLU A 25 0.57 16.29 47.35
C GLU A 25 -0.08 15.62 46.13
N THR A 26 0.57 14.61 45.55
CA THR A 26 0.10 13.96 44.31
C THR A 26 -0.81 12.75 44.55
N GLU A 27 -0.71 12.10 45.71
CA GLU A 27 -1.46 10.88 46.04
C GLU A 27 -3.00 11.07 46.05
N ARG A 28 -3.46 12.29 46.33
CA ARG A 28 -4.90 12.62 46.43
C ARG A 28 -5.51 13.05 45.09
N ILE A 29 -4.70 13.25 44.06
CA ILE A 29 -5.16 13.77 42.77
C ILE A 29 -6.26 12.88 42.14
N PRO A 30 -6.13 11.53 42.07
CA PRO A 30 -7.20 10.70 41.51
C PRO A 30 -8.54 10.86 42.26
N GLN A 31 -8.49 11.02 43.59
CA GLN A 31 -9.70 11.23 44.40
C GLN A 31 -10.35 12.58 44.10
N LEU A 32 -9.55 13.64 43.93
CA LEU A 32 -10.04 14.98 43.59
C LEU A 32 -10.62 15.02 42.18
N LEU A 33 -9.94 14.42 41.20
CA LEU A 33 -10.44 14.35 39.82
C LEU A 33 -11.76 13.56 39.71
N ASN A 34 -11.96 12.55 40.56
CA ASN A 34 -13.19 11.78 40.63
C ASN A 34 -14.34 12.48 41.41
N SER A 35 -14.07 13.44 42.28
CA SER A 35 -15.10 14.07 43.13
C SER A 35 -16.05 15.00 42.38
N GLU A 36 -17.36 14.75 42.41
CA GLU A 36 -18.38 15.61 41.75
C GLU A 36 -18.38 17.05 42.24
N SER A 37 -17.88 17.32 43.46
CA SER A 37 -17.81 18.67 44.03
C SER A 37 -16.67 19.51 43.46
N VAL A 38 -15.69 18.90 42.80
CA VAL A 38 -14.58 19.59 42.14
C VAL A 38 -15.01 20.03 40.74
N SER A 39 -14.95 21.33 40.50
CA SER A 39 -15.24 21.94 39.20
C SER A 39 -14.17 21.58 38.17
N MET A 40 -14.53 21.57 36.88
CA MET A 40 -13.55 21.33 35.81
C MET A 40 -12.45 22.39 35.77
N SER A 41 -12.74 23.64 36.14
CA SER A 41 -11.72 24.70 36.24
C SER A 41 -10.68 24.39 37.32
N SER A 42 -11.11 23.85 38.47
CA SER A 42 -10.18 23.41 39.52
C SER A 42 -9.40 22.16 39.10
N ALA A 43 -10.03 21.22 38.38
CA ALA A 43 -9.34 20.07 37.80
C ALA A 43 -8.27 20.50 36.78
N GLU A 44 -8.56 21.50 35.93
CA GLU A 44 -7.61 22.10 34.99
C GLU A 44 -6.40 22.71 35.70
N LEU A 45 -6.66 23.46 36.78
CA LEU A 45 -5.59 24.05 37.58
C LEU A 45 -4.66 22.99 38.17
N ILE A 46 -5.21 21.86 38.66
CA ILE A 46 -4.42 20.73 39.14
C ILE A 46 -3.56 20.17 38.01
N MET A 47 -4.15 19.84 36.85
CA MET A 47 -3.43 19.23 35.73
C MET A 47 -2.33 20.13 35.15
N ASN A 48 -2.62 21.42 35.05
CA ASN A 48 -1.70 22.41 34.50
C ASN A 48 -0.55 22.74 35.46
N ARG A 49 -0.85 22.96 36.74
CA ARG A 49 0.13 23.50 37.71
C ARG A 49 0.89 22.44 38.50
N MET A 50 0.37 21.22 38.63
CA MET A 50 1.01 20.14 39.37
C MET A 50 1.68 19.14 38.42
N THR A 51 2.81 18.59 38.85
CA THR A 51 3.55 17.55 38.12
C THR A 51 3.22 16.19 38.73
N PHE A 52 2.44 15.38 38.02
CA PHE A 52 2.08 14.02 38.41
C PHE A 52 1.84 13.15 37.16
N SER A 53 1.74 11.84 37.36
CA SER A 53 1.34 10.89 36.33
C SER A 53 0.31 9.92 36.89
N ILE A 54 -0.69 9.59 36.08
CA ILE A 54 -1.71 8.59 36.40
C ILE A 54 -1.31 7.28 35.75
N ASP A 55 -1.05 6.28 36.58
CA ASP A 55 -0.62 4.97 36.11
C ASP A 55 -1.75 4.17 35.45
N GLN A 56 -2.96 4.25 35.99
CA GLN A 56 -4.14 3.54 35.47
C GLN A 56 -5.30 4.53 35.27
N ILE A 57 -5.58 4.87 34.01
CA ILE A 57 -6.63 5.85 33.69
C ILE A 57 -8.04 5.33 33.94
N GLU A 58 -8.23 4.01 33.95
CA GLU A 58 -9.50 3.35 34.31
C GLU A 58 -10.01 3.75 35.70
N LEU A 59 -9.10 4.09 36.62
CA LEU A 59 -9.47 4.53 37.98
C LEU A 59 -10.06 5.94 38.01
N ILE A 60 -9.98 6.70 36.91
CA ILE A 60 -10.53 8.05 36.79
C ILE A 60 -11.80 7.98 35.97
N HIS A 61 -12.92 8.37 36.55
CA HIS A 61 -14.19 8.51 35.87
C HIS A 61 -14.14 9.75 34.98
N ASN A 62 -14.33 9.57 33.68
CA ASN A 62 -14.32 10.68 32.75
C ASN A 62 -15.49 11.61 33.02
N LYS A 63 -15.19 12.86 33.39
CA LYS A 63 -16.18 13.93 33.47
C LYS A 63 -16.09 14.78 32.24
N CYS A 64 -17.26 15.09 31.67
CA CYS A 64 -17.40 16.01 30.55
C CYS A 64 -18.19 17.23 30.99
N GLU A 65 -17.66 18.42 30.74
CA GLU A 65 -18.43 19.66 30.85
C GLU A 65 -18.68 20.21 29.45
N ILE A 66 -19.95 20.45 29.13
CA ILE A 66 -20.38 21.05 27.88
C ILE A 66 -20.60 22.53 28.15
N LYS A 67 -19.70 23.39 27.64
CA LYS A 67 -19.98 24.82 27.54
C LYS A 67 -20.86 25.01 26.27
N SER A 68 -22.12 25.40 26.40
CA SER A 68 -23.02 25.69 25.26
C SER A 68 -22.62 27.01 24.56
N THR A 69 -23.04 27.46 23.37
CA THR A 69 -24.14 27.17 22.41
C THR A 69 -23.61 27.47 20.98
N ASP A 70 -22.54 26.83 20.55
CA ASP A 70 -22.08 26.88 19.16
C ASP A 70 -21.63 25.47 18.77
N ASP A 71 -22.03 24.99 17.60
CA ASP A 71 -21.76 23.62 17.12
C ASP A 71 -20.26 23.34 16.85
N THR A 72 -19.37 24.25 17.27
CA THR A 72 -17.90 24.16 17.17
C THR A 72 -17.20 24.08 18.54
N VAL A 73 -17.94 23.93 19.66
CA VAL A 73 -17.35 24.04 21.00
C VAL A 73 -16.63 22.76 21.44
N ASN A 74 -15.33 22.91 21.75
CA ASN A 74 -14.47 21.94 22.42
C ASN A 74 -15.14 21.38 23.68
N LYS A 75 -15.61 20.13 23.64
CA LYS A 75 -16.00 19.37 24.84
C LYS A 75 -14.76 19.22 25.73
N HIS A 76 -14.77 19.83 26.90
CA HIS A 76 -13.68 19.65 27.87
C HIS A 76 -14.02 18.42 28.69
N ASN A 77 -13.34 17.32 28.38
CA ASN A 77 -13.41 16.11 29.17
C ASN A 77 -12.09 15.91 29.93
N THR A 78 -12.18 15.18 31.05
CA THR A 78 -11.06 14.97 31.96
C THR A 78 -9.91 14.27 31.25
N TYR A 79 -10.20 13.31 30.37
CA TYR A 79 -9.18 12.56 29.63
C TYR A 79 -8.45 13.41 28.58
N SER A 80 -9.15 14.24 27.82
CA SER A 80 -8.54 15.17 26.84
C SER A 80 -7.59 16.15 27.52
N MET A 81 -7.94 16.65 28.71
CA MET A 81 -7.06 17.51 29.49
C MET A 81 -5.83 16.74 30.03
N LEU A 82 -6.04 15.52 30.53
CA LEU A 82 -4.94 14.67 30.98
C LEU A 82 -3.97 14.33 29.84
N LEU A 83 -4.49 14.13 28.62
CA LEU A 83 -3.70 13.94 27.41
C LEU A 83 -2.94 15.22 27.03
N SER A 84 -3.61 16.38 27.00
CA SER A 84 -2.98 17.65 26.61
C SER A 84 -1.85 18.07 27.55
N TYR A 85 -1.99 17.78 28.85
CA TYR A 85 -0.96 18.06 29.84
C TYR A 85 0.03 16.91 30.06
N ASN A 86 -0.03 15.82 29.28
CA ASN A 86 0.83 14.64 29.41
C ASN A 86 0.90 14.09 30.85
N ARG A 87 -0.27 13.92 31.50
CA ARG A 87 -0.41 13.45 32.89
C ARG A 87 -0.77 11.96 33.00
N ILE A 88 -0.70 11.23 31.89
CA ILE A 88 -1.01 9.80 31.82
C ILE A 88 0.28 9.04 31.59
N SER A 89 0.54 8.01 32.40
CA SER A 89 1.70 7.15 32.24
C SER A 89 1.59 6.38 30.93
N PRO A 90 2.66 6.32 30.11
CA PRO A 90 2.63 5.65 28.82
C PRO A 90 2.62 4.13 28.99
N SER A 91 1.43 3.55 28.92
CA SER A 91 1.21 2.10 28.96
C SER A 91 0.23 1.68 27.86
N ILE A 92 0.39 0.45 27.37
CA ILE A 92 -0.52 -0.14 26.39
C ILE A 92 -1.93 -0.28 26.97
N GLU A 93 -2.06 -0.57 28.26
CA GLU A 93 -3.35 -0.64 28.96
C GLU A 93 -4.09 0.70 28.90
N ASN A 94 -3.40 1.82 29.20
CA ASN A 94 -3.99 3.15 29.10
C ASN A 94 -4.32 3.50 27.64
N PHE A 95 -3.47 3.14 26.69
CA PHE A 95 -3.75 3.33 25.25
C PHE A 95 -5.02 2.60 24.81
N VAL A 96 -5.14 1.31 25.13
CA VAL A 96 -6.33 0.51 24.79
C VAL A 96 -7.57 1.08 25.47
N TYR A 97 -7.49 1.44 26.75
CA TYR A 97 -8.60 2.05 27.47
C TYR A 97 -9.06 3.37 26.82
N LEU A 98 -8.12 4.23 26.41
CA LEU A 98 -8.45 5.49 25.73
C LEU A 98 -9.08 5.29 24.35
N LEU A 99 -8.77 4.18 23.66
CA LEU A 99 -9.45 3.82 22.41
C LEU A 99 -10.91 3.41 22.62
N HIS A 100 -11.29 2.94 23.82
CA HIS A 100 -12.68 2.66 24.17
C HIS A 100 -13.52 3.92 24.37
N ASP A 101 -12.89 5.04 24.74
CA ASP A 101 -13.60 6.25 25.09
C ASP A 101 -14.11 6.99 23.84
N LYS A 102 -15.42 7.27 23.80
CA LYS A 102 -16.08 7.92 22.65
C LYS A 102 -16.01 9.45 22.71
N THR A 103 -15.56 10.01 23.83
CA THR A 103 -15.52 11.46 24.08
C THR A 103 -14.21 12.09 23.68
N ILE A 104 -13.14 11.29 23.60
CA ILE A 104 -11.80 11.72 23.16
C ILE A 104 -11.72 11.76 21.63
N ASP A 105 -11.03 12.78 21.12
CA ASP A 105 -10.64 12.80 19.71
C ASP A 105 -9.42 11.89 19.49
N THR A 106 -9.69 10.61 19.18
CA THR A 106 -8.65 9.62 18.89
C THR A 106 -7.73 10.04 17.74
N ALA A 107 -8.25 10.74 16.72
CA ALA A 107 -7.48 11.07 15.52
C ALA A 107 -6.43 12.17 15.78
N ASN A 108 -6.67 13.02 16.78
CA ASN A 108 -5.77 14.12 17.14
C ASN A 108 -5.16 13.97 18.53
N GLU A 109 -5.97 13.93 19.59
CA GLU A 109 -5.49 13.99 20.99
C GLU A 109 -4.70 12.74 21.36
N LEU A 110 -5.27 11.55 21.10
CA LEU A 110 -4.58 10.29 21.41
C LEU A 110 -3.31 10.14 20.55
N VAL A 111 -3.40 10.45 19.26
CA VAL A 111 -2.27 10.38 18.33
C VAL A 111 -1.14 11.31 18.76
N GLN A 112 -1.44 12.55 19.18
CA GLN A 112 -0.43 13.49 19.68
C GLN A 112 0.24 12.99 20.95
N TRP A 113 -0.54 12.44 21.89
CA TRP A 113 0.01 11.87 23.10
C TRP A 113 0.96 10.69 22.80
N VAL A 114 0.55 9.74 21.95
CA VAL A 114 1.42 8.63 21.54
C VAL A 114 2.66 9.15 20.81
N ASN A 115 2.52 10.13 19.90
CA ASN A 115 3.65 10.76 19.24
C ASN A 115 4.69 11.32 20.24
N ASN A 116 4.24 11.96 21.31
CA ASN A 116 5.13 12.52 22.33
C ASN A 116 5.77 11.43 23.20
N LYS A 117 5.07 10.33 23.44
CA LYS A 117 5.41 9.35 24.47
C LYS A 117 5.86 7.97 23.97
N HIS A 118 5.82 7.69 22.67
CA HIS A 118 6.10 6.37 22.09
C HIS A 118 7.42 5.71 22.52
N ARG A 119 8.43 6.48 22.93
CA ARG A 119 9.73 5.95 23.42
C ARG A 119 9.70 5.44 24.85
N GLU A 120 8.70 5.85 25.62
CA GLU A 120 8.53 5.50 27.03
C GLU A 120 7.60 4.29 27.20
N PHE A 121 6.94 3.83 26.14
CA PHE A 121 6.07 2.66 26.18
C PHE A 121 6.86 1.39 26.47
N THR A 122 6.38 0.62 27.46
CA THR A 122 6.84 -0.75 27.66
C THR A 122 6.19 -1.67 26.63
N PRO A 123 6.97 -2.52 25.94
CA PRO A 123 6.43 -3.42 24.94
C PRO A 123 5.51 -4.45 25.62
N CYS A 124 4.25 -4.47 25.20
CA CYS A 124 3.23 -5.40 25.69
C CYS A 124 2.20 -5.64 24.59
N ASN A 125 1.66 -6.86 24.49
CA ASN A 125 0.70 -7.19 23.44
C ASN A 125 -0.60 -6.41 23.59
N ILE A 126 -1.06 -5.80 22.50
CA ILE A 126 -2.35 -5.13 22.42
C ILE A 126 -3.44 -6.19 22.26
N ILE A 127 -4.44 -6.16 23.15
CA ILE A 127 -5.64 -6.99 23.07
C ILE A 127 -6.83 -6.06 22.90
N PHE A 128 -7.50 -6.15 21.75
CA PHE A 128 -8.76 -5.44 21.54
C PHE A 128 -9.90 -6.26 22.15
N THR A 129 -10.65 -5.66 23.07
CA THR A 129 -11.76 -6.34 23.75
C THR A 129 -13.07 -6.28 22.96
N SER A 130 -13.15 -5.45 21.89
CA SER A 130 -14.34 -5.34 21.02
C SER A 130 -13.99 -4.91 19.59
N SER A 131 -14.88 -5.25 18.65
CA SER A 131 -14.78 -4.82 17.25
C SER A 131 -14.93 -3.31 17.07
N GLU A 132 -15.74 -2.65 17.89
CA GLU A 132 -15.90 -1.19 17.84
C GLU A 132 -14.57 -0.47 18.13
N VAL A 133 -13.80 -0.95 19.09
CA VAL A 133 -12.48 -0.38 19.42
C VAL A 133 -11.44 -0.68 18.37
N PHE A 134 -11.46 -1.88 17.80
CA PHE A 134 -10.61 -2.19 16.66
C PHE A 134 -10.90 -1.25 15.48
N ASN A 135 -12.18 -1.00 15.18
CA ASN A 135 -12.57 -0.05 14.14
C ASN A 135 -12.15 1.38 14.47
N ASN A 136 -12.26 1.81 15.73
CA ASN A 136 -11.79 3.13 16.16
C ASN A 136 -10.26 3.26 15.98
N PHE A 137 -9.51 2.22 16.30
CA PHE A 137 -8.08 2.12 16.06
C PHE A 137 -7.75 2.20 14.56
N LEU A 138 -8.40 1.40 13.72
CA LEU A 138 -8.17 1.42 12.27
C LEU A 138 -8.52 2.80 11.68
N VAL A 139 -9.74 3.27 11.87
CA VAL A 139 -10.26 4.46 11.18
C VAL A 139 -9.66 5.75 11.72
N LYS A 140 -9.58 5.91 13.04
CA LYS A 140 -9.13 7.18 13.65
C LYS A 140 -7.65 7.22 13.94
N PHE A 141 -7.08 6.16 14.53
CA PHE A 141 -5.67 6.16 14.92
C PHE A 141 -4.76 5.91 13.70
N LEU A 142 -4.92 4.79 12.99
CA LEU A 142 -4.12 4.52 11.78
C LEU A 142 -4.47 5.45 10.62
N GLY A 143 -5.72 5.92 10.54
CA GLY A 143 -6.16 6.92 9.56
C GLY A 143 -5.65 8.34 9.83
N SER A 144 -4.99 8.61 10.96
CA SER A 144 -4.50 9.96 11.26
C SER A 144 -3.24 10.32 10.46
N ALA A 145 -3.31 11.45 9.75
CA ALA A 145 -2.17 12.01 8.99
C ALA A 145 -1.07 12.59 9.90
N VAL A 146 -1.36 12.86 11.17
CA VAL A 146 -0.42 13.45 12.13
C VAL A 146 0.43 12.37 12.84
N LEU A 147 0.15 11.09 12.61
CA LEU A 147 0.85 9.97 13.25
C LEU A 147 2.32 9.87 12.81
N SER A 148 3.23 9.92 13.78
CA SER A 148 4.68 9.81 13.55
C SER A 148 5.13 8.37 13.28
N GLU A 149 6.32 8.18 12.71
CA GLU A 149 6.84 6.82 12.38
C GLU A 149 7.07 6.01 13.63
N GLY A 150 7.78 6.62 14.58
CA GLY A 150 8.15 5.97 15.81
C GLY A 150 6.91 5.54 16.58
N ALA A 151 5.88 6.39 16.63
CA ALA A 151 4.59 6.03 17.23
C ALA A 151 3.93 4.84 16.55
N LEU A 152 3.82 4.87 15.22
CA LEU A 152 3.21 3.78 14.46
C LEU A 152 3.99 2.47 14.67
N LEU A 153 5.32 2.48 14.51
CA LEU A 153 6.16 1.30 14.69
C LEU A 153 6.09 0.74 16.12
N THR A 154 6.11 1.59 17.16
CA THR A 154 5.94 1.14 18.55
C THR A 154 4.61 0.41 18.71
N VAL A 155 3.52 0.98 18.20
CA VAL A 155 2.19 0.36 18.33
C VAL A 155 2.08 -0.93 17.50
N LEU A 156 2.62 -0.96 16.28
CA LEU A 156 2.61 -2.16 15.43
C LEU A 156 3.47 -3.30 15.99
N SER A 157 4.57 -2.98 16.66
CA SER A 157 5.41 -3.98 17.35
C SER A 157 4.67 -4.70 18.48
N CYS A 158 3.69 -4.02 19.08
CA CYS A 158 2.82 -4.54 20.12
C CYS A 158 1.56 -5.23 19.56
N LEU A 159 1.33 -5.16 18.25
CA LEU A 159 0.11 -5.66 17.61
C LEU A 159 0.36 -7.04 16.98
N ASP A 160 -0.26 -8.10 17.50
CA ASP A 160 -0.17 -9.46 16.96
C ASP A 160 -1.39 -9.81 16.07
N ILE A 161 -1.78 -8.89 15.20
CA ILE A 161 -2.95 -9.03 14.32
C ILE A 161 -2.56 -8.65 12.90
N VAL A 162 -3.09 -9.40 11.94
CA VAL A 162 -3.02 -9.08 10.51
C VAL A 162 -4.34 -8.44 10.10
N ILE A 163 -4.25 -7.25 9.49
CA ILE A 163 -5.38 -6.43 9.05
C ILE A 163 -5.94 -6.99 7.74
N THR A 164 -7.23 -7.31 7.74
CA THR A 164 -7.97 -7.83 6.57
C THR A 164 -8.82 -6.77 5.87
N GLU A 165 -9.02 -5.62 6.48
CA GLU A 165 -9.81 -4.51 5.95
C GLU A 165 -9.13 -3.18 6.27
N ILE A 166 -9.05 -2.30 5.28
CA ILE A 166 -8.35 -1.02 5.41
C ILE A 166 -9.35 0.13 5.34
N PRO A 167 -9.21 1.15 6.20
CA PRO A 167 -10.07 2.32 6.15
C PRO A 167 -9.76 3.19 4.93
N GLU A 168 -10.80 3.78 4.35
CA GLU A 168 -10.68 4.67 3.18
C GLU A 168 -9.83 5.93 3.42
N THR A 169 -9.59 6.28 4.69
CA THR A 169 -8.87 7.49 5.10
C THR A 169 -7.39 7.24 5.37
N ILE A 170 -6.86 6.04 5.12
CA ILE A 170 -5.48 5.72 5.47
C ILE A 170 -4.48 6.60 4.70
N PRO A 171 -3.55 7.31 5.38
CA PRO A 171 -2.47 8.02 4.72
C PRO A 171 -1.51 7.04 4.03
N PHE A 172 -0.99 7.43 2.86
CA PHE A 172 -0.08 6.61 2.05
C PHE A 172 1.10 6.04 2.84
N ARG A 173 1.74 6.89 3.65
CA ARG A 173 2.88 6.52 4.48
C ARG A 173 2.53 5.45 5.51
N ASN A 174 1.36 5.53 6.11
CA ASN A 174 0.94 4.55 7.13
C ASN A 174 0.68 3.19 6.47
N ALA A 175 0.09 3.18 5.26
CA ALA A 175 -0.10 1.97 4.48
C ALA A 175 1.23 1.28 4.10
N GLU A 176 2.26 2.05 3.70
CA GLU A 176 3.59 1.49 3.43
C GLU A 176 4.20 0.83 4.66
N ILE A 177 4.11 1.48 5.83
CA ILE A 177 4.65 0.95 7.09
C ILE A 177 3.91 -0.34 7.48
N LEU A 178 2.58 -0.39 7.34
CA LEU A 178 1.81 -1.60 7.60
C LEU A 178 2.24 -2.77 6.70
N TYR A 179 2.54 -2.50 5.42
CA TYR A 179 3.08 -3.51 4.51
C TYR A 179 4.48 -3.98 4.95
N VAL A 180 5.40 -3.07 5.24
CA VAL A 180 6.78 -3.40 5.66
C VAL A 180 6.80 -4.23 6.94
N GLU A 181 5.92 -3.93 7.89
CA GLU A 181 5.77 -4.66 9.17
C GLU A 181 4.94 -5.96 9.04
N ASN A 182 4.60 -6.39 7.82
CA ASN A 182 3.79 -7.59 7.54
C ASN A 182 2.44 -7.62 8.27
N LYS A 183 1.82 -6.45 8.47
CA LYS A 183 0.53 -6.32 9.16
C LYS A 183 -0.67 -6.31 8.22
N LEU A 184 -0.45 -6.39 6.91
CA LEU A 184 -1.52 -6.43 5.90
C LEU A 184 -1.74 -7.85 5.38
N ALA A 185 -2.98 -8.32 5.39
CA ALA A 185 -3.34 -9.59 4.80
C ALA A 185 -3.34 -9.47 3.27
N PRO A 186 -2.70 -10.37 2.52
CA PRO A 186 -2.79 -10.38 1.06
C PRO A 186 -4.15 -10.95 0.64
N THR A 187 -5.16 -10.09 0.67
CA THR A 187 -6.56 -10.40 0.34
C THR A 187 -7.12 -9.32 -0.58
N ILE A 188 -8.17 -9.66 -1.32
CA ILE A 188 -8.77 -8.72 -2.28
C ILE A 188 -9.41 -7.50 -1.59
N CYS A 189 -9.94 -7.67 -0.39
CA CYS A 189 -10.50 -6.56 0.42
C CYS A 189 -9.41 -5.53 0.80
N VAL A 190 -8.22 -5.99 1.20
CA VAL A 190 -7.07 -5.12 1.49
C VAL A 190 -6.59 -4.43 0.23
N PHE A 191 -6.47 -5.17 -0.88
CA PHE A 191 -6.04 -4.62 -2.16
C PHE A 191 -6.98 -3.50 -2.66
N THR A 192 -8.28 -3.78 -2.72
CA THR A 192 -9.30 -2.81 -3.16
C THR A 192 -9.39 -1.62 -2.20
N GLY A 193 -9.36 -1.87 -0.89
CA GLY A 193 -9.33 -0.81 0.12
C GLY A 193 -8.13 0.13 -0.02
N LEU A 194 -6.92 -0.41 -0.23
CA LEU A 194 -5.73 0.40 -0.52
C LEU A 194 -5.86 1.18 -1.81
N TYR A 195 -6.34 0.55 -2.88
CA TYR A 195 -6.51 1.23 -4.15
C TYR A 195 -7.45 2.42 -3.99
N VAL A 196 -8.61 2.23 -3.36
CA VAL A 196 -9.61 3.30 -3.16
C VAL A 196 -9.07 4.41 -2.26
N ALA A 197 -8.39 4.07 -1.16
CA ALA A 197 -7.83 5.07 -0.26
C ALA A 197 -6.74 5.92 -0.92
N LEU A 198 -5.83 5.28 -1.67
CA LEU A 198 -4.61 5.91 -2.18
C LEU A 198 -4.77 6.52 -3.58
N SER A 199 -5.75 6.07 -4.38
CA SER A 199 -6.03 6.61 -5.72
C SER A 199 -6.53 8.06 -5.71
N ARG A 200 -6.97 8.57 -4.56
CA ARG A 200 -7.41 9.96 -4.37
C ARG A 200 -6.28 10.98 -4.60
N GLU A 201 -5.03 10.55 -4.49
CA GLU A 201 -3.86 11.42 -4.59
C GLU A 201 -3.00 11.09 -5.84
N PRO A 202 -3.08 11.89 -6.92
CA PRO A 202 -2.47 11.54 -8.20
C PRO A 202 -0.94 11.45 -8.16
N ASN A 203 -0.30 12.17 -7.23
CA ASN A 203 1.16 12.20 -7.06
C ASN A 203 1.73 10.86 -6.59
N TYR A 204 0.91 9.95 -6.07
CA TYR A 204 1.36 8.69 -5.49
C TYR A 204 1.08 7.46 -6.36
N ARG A 205 0.55 7.62 -7.58
CA ARG A 205 0.14 6.48 -8.43
C ARG A 205 1.24 5.44 -8.63
N GLN A 206 2.47 5.85 -8.95
CA GLN A 206 3.58 4.91 -9.13
C GLN A 206 3.97 4.18 -7.85
N ARG A 207 3.95 4.88 -6.70
CA ARG A 207 4.25 4.28 -5.40
C ARG A 207 3.13 3.34 -4.97
N MET A 208 1.87 3.74 -5.20
CA MET A 208 0.68 2.92 -4.99
C MET A 208 0.76 1.63 -5.79
N ASN A 209 0.99 1.70 -7.10
CA ASN A 209 1.09 0.51 -7.93
C ASN A 209 2.27 -0.40 -7.52
N THR A 210 3.33 0.16 -6.94
CA THR A 210 4.43 -0.63 -6.36
C THR A 210 3.99 -1.35 -5.08
N LEU A 211 3.31 -0.66 -4.17
CA LEU A 211 2.78 -1.24 -2.94
C LEU A 211 1.78 -2.36 -3.25
N LEU A 212 0.84 -2.11 -4.18
CA LEU A 212 -0.16 -3.08 -4.61
C LEU A 212 0.47 -4.29 -5.32
N SER A 213 1.47 -4.07 -6.19
CA SER A 213 2.18 -5.19 -6.82
C SER A 213 2.92 -6.06 -5.80
N ASN A 214 3.51 -5.42 -4.79
CA ASN A 214 4.20 -6.11 -3.71
C ASN A 214 3.23 -6.89 -2.82
N LEU A 215 2.04 -6.34 -2.53
CA LEU A 215 0.98 -7.04 -1.80
C LEU A 215 0.53 -8.31 -2.53
N ILE A 216 0.30 -8.21 -3.85
CA ILE A 216 -0.05 -9.38 -4.68
C ILE A 216 1.10 -10.40 -4.70
N ALA A 217 2.35 -9.95 -4.68
CA ALA A 217 3.50 -10.86 -4.65
C ALA A 217 3.55 -11.74 -3.38
N LEU A 218 2.94 -11.32 -2.27
CA LEU A 218 2.80 -12.14 -1.06
C LEU A 218 1.82 -13.31 -1.24
N ARG A 219 0.79 -13.15 -2.09
CA ARG A 219 -0.15 -14.22 -2.48
C ARG A 219 -0.50 -14.13 -3.98
N PRO A 220 0.40 -14.59 -4.87
CA PRO A 220 0.21 -14.43 -6.31
C PRO A 220 -1.04 -15.10 -6.88
N ALA A 221 -1.58 -16.12 -6.20
CA ALA A 221 -2.81 -16.81 -6.59
C ALA A 221 -4.02 -15.87 -6.74
N MET A 222 -4.02 -14.72 -6.05
CA MET A 222 -5.07 -13.71 -6.18
C MET A 222 -5.28 -13.23 -7.62
N LEU A 223 -4.24 -13.24 -8.46
CA LEU A 223 -4.33 -12.88 -9.88
C LEU A 223 -5.23 -13.81 -10.69
N LEU A 224 -5.47 -15.03 -10.20
CA LEU A 224 -6.32 -16.03 -10.85
C LEU A 224 -7.68 -16.14 -10.16
N GLU A 225 -7.74 -15.88 -8.85
CA GLU A 225 -8.97 -15.88 -8.07
C GLU A 225 -9.87 -14.70 -8.45
N GLU A 226 -9.32 -13.48 -8.52
CA GLU A 226 -10.09 -12.23 -8.75
C GLU A 226 -9.39 -11.30 -9.76
N PRO A 227 -9.17 -11.75 -11.01
CA PRO A 227 -8.44 -10.97 -12.03
C PRO A 227 -9.13 -9.66 -12.42
N ASP A 228 -10.46 -9.65 -12.48
CA ASP A 228 -11.24 -8.45 -12.83
C ASP A 228 -10.99 -7.34 -11.79
N GLU A 229 -11.12 -7.63 -10.49
CA GLU A 229 -10.92 -6.66 -9.41
C GLU A 229 -9.48 -6.11 -9.32
N ILE A 230 -8.49 -6.86 -9.81
CA ILE A 230 -7.09 -6.45 -9.78
C ILE A 230 -6.71 -5.60 -10.99
N PHE A 231 -7.13 -6.02 -12.18
CA PHE A 231 -6.74 -5.35 -13.43
C PHE A 231 -7.67 -4.22 -13.82
N TYR A 232 -8.93 -4.24 -13.36
CA TYR A 232 -9.95 -3.26 -13.69
C TYR A 232 -10.44 -2.56 -12.44
N VAL A 233 -10.30 -1.24 -12.42
CA VAL A 233 -10.93 -0.42 -11.38
C VAL A 233 -11.83 0.61 -12.03
N ALA A 234 -13.09 0.66 -11.56
CA ALA A 234 -14.15 1.47 -12.17
C ALA A 234 -14.25 1.24 -13.70
N ASP A 235 -14.22 -0.04 -14.10
CA ASP A 235 -14.27 -0.52 -15.48
C ASP A 235 -13.12 -0.03 -16.39
N LYS A 236 -12.03 0.48 -15.82
CA LYS A 236 -10.84 0.90 -16.55
C LYS A 236 -9.68 -0.02 -16.24
N PHE A 237 -9.02 -0.47 -17.31
CA PHE A 237 -7.81 -1.27 -17.20
C PHE A 237 -6.64 -0.42 -16.70
N ASP A 238 -5.98 -0.84 -15.62
CA ASP A 238 -4.79 -0.17 -15.08
C ASP A 238 -3.52 -0.78 -15.70
N ASP A 239 -3.11 -0.21 -16.83
CA ASP A 239 -1.96 -0.65 -17.62
C ASP A 239 -0.64 -0.57 -16.85
N GLU A 240 -0.43 0.47 -16.05
CA GLU A 240 0.75 0.63 -15.21
C GLU A 240 0.86 -0.44 -14.13
N LEU A 241 -0.25 -0.76 -13.47
CA LEU A 241 -0.30 -1.81 -12.45
C LEU A 241 -0.08 -3.19 -13.09
N ALA A 242 -0.81 -3.48 -14.17
CA ALA A 242 -0.66 -4.73 -14.91
C ALA A 242 0.80 -4.92 -15.36
N ARG A 243 1.43 -3.86 -15.89
CA ARG A 243 2.84 -3.89 -16.26
C ARG A 243 3.75 -4.20 -15.08
N LYS A 244 3.54 -3.58 -13.92
CA LYS A 244 4.32 -3.90 -12.71
C LYS A 244 4.14 -5.36 -12.27
N LEU A 245 2.93 -5.89 -12.32
CA LEU A 245 2.62 -7.27 -11.93
C LEU A 245 3.30 -8.29 -12.85
N PHE A 246 3.15 -8.15 -14.17
CA PHE A 246 3.76 -9.10 -15.11
C PHE A 246 5.29 -9.06 -15.08
N ASN A 247 5.90 -7.90 -14.81
CA ASN A 247 7.36 -7.78 -14.65
C ASN A 247 7.84 -8.04 -13.21
N HIS A 248 6.96 -8.39 -12.26
CA HIS A 248 7.35 -8.62 -10.86
C HIS A 248 8.12 -9.93 -10.68
N ARG A 249 9.31 -9.88 -10.07
CA ARG A 249 10.22 -11.05 -9.98
C ARG A 249 9.72 -12.18 -9.10
N GLN A 250 8.95 -11.87 -8.05
CA GLN A 250 8.47 -12.86 -7.09
C GLN A 250 7.19 -13.59 -7.55
N ILE A 251 6.54 -13.11 -8.62
CA ILE A 251 5.35 -13.75 -9.17
C ILE A 251 5.81 -14.86 -10.13
N ASN A 252 5.36 -16.09 -9.89
CA ASN A 252 5.74 -17.25 -10.69
C ASN A 252 5.30 -17.12 -12.16
N ALA A 253 6.13 -17.61 -13.08
CA ALA A 253 5.87 -17.64 -14.52
C ALA A 253 4.51 -18.28 -14.88
N THR A 254 4.14 -19.39 -14.24
CA THR A 254 2.88 -20.10 -14.47
C THR A 254 1.67 -19.20 -14.21
N ILE A 255 1.66 -18.51 -13.07
CA ILE A 255 0.59 -17.58 -12.69
C ILE A 255 0.50 -16.41 -13.67
N LYS A 256 1.65 -15.88 -14.11
CA LYS A 256 1.68 -14.83 -15.14
C LYS A 256 1.09 -15.32 -16.46
N THR A 257 1.49 -16.50 -16.92
CA THR A 257 0.99 -17.10 -18.16
C THR A 257 -0.52 -17.33 -18.08
N ASP A 258 -1.02 -17.87 -16.97
CA ASP A 258 -2.45 -18.11 -16.78
C ASP A 258 -3.26 -16.81 -16.68
N ALA A 259 -2.74 -15.78 -16.00
CA ALA A 259 -3.38 -14.46 -15.97
C ALA A 259 -3.40 -13.79 -17.36
N LEU A 260 -2.34 -13.93 -18.16
CA LEU A 260 -2.30 -13.43 -19.54
C LEU A 260 -3.29 -14.20 -20.44
N ARG A 261 -3.43 -15.52 -20.27
CA ARG A 261 -4.45 -16.33 -20.97
C ARG A 261 -5.85 -15.85 -20.61
N TRP A 262 -6.11 -15.61 -19.32
CA TRP A 262 -7.38 -15.06 -18.87
C TRP A 262 -7.69 -13.70 -19.51
N LEU A 263 -6.71 -12.78 -19.57
CA LEU A 263 -6.87 -11.46 -20.21
C LEU A 263 -7.22 -11.61 -21.69
N ARG A 264 -6.53 -12.49 -22.41
CA ARG A 264 -6.82 -12.77 -23.82
C ARG A 264 -8.26 -13.27 -24.02
N ASP A 265 -8.67 -14.26 -23.23
CA ASP A 265 -9.92 -14.98 -23.43
C ASP A 265 -11.15 -14.17 -23.00
N ASN A 266 -11.01 -13.34 -21.95
CA ASN A 266 -12.13 -12.59 -21.36
C ASN A 266 -12.16 -11.11 -21.76
N LYS A 267 -11.03 -10.53 -22.17
CA LYS A 267 -10.89 -9.10 -22.47
C LYS A 267 -10.14 -8.90 -23.80
N PRO A 268 -10.76 -9.27 -24.94
CA PRO A 268 -10.11 -9.19 -26.24
C PRO A 268 -9.69 -7.76 -26.56
N GLY A 269 -8.49 -7.59 -27.13
CA GLY A 269 -7.92 -6.27 -27.46
C GLY A 269 -6.98 -5.69 -26.40
N VAL A 270 -7.09 -6.09 -25.13
CA VAL A 270 -6.21 -5.55 -24.07
C VAL A 270 -4.75 -5.86 -24.34
N LEU A 271 -4.47 -7.10 -24.75
CA LEU A 271 -3.13 -7.50 -25.12
C LEU A 271 -2.67 -6.75 -26.37
N ASP A 272 -3.52 -6.49 -27.37
CA ASP A 272 -3.13 -5.75 -28.58
C ASP A 272 -2.81 -4.26 -28.31
N GLU A 273 -3.52 -3.64 -27.37
CA GLU A 273 -3.43 -2.19 -27.11
C GLU A 273 -2.37 -1.82 -26.07
N HIS A 274 -2.07 -2.72 -25.12
CA HIS A 274 -1.24 -2.40 -23.96
C HIS A 274 0.09 -3.18 -23.93
N HIS A 275 1.19 -2.46 -23.72
CA HIS A 275 2.51 -3.07 -23.50
C HIS A 275 2.70 -3.51 -22.04
N LEU A 276 2.32 -4.75 -21.75
CA LEU A 276 2.27 -5.29 -20.38
C LEU A 276 3.58 -5.88 -19.86
N LEU A 277 4.48 -6.33 -20.73
CA LEU A 277 5.66 -7.09 -20.33
C LEU A 277 6.88 -6.72 -21.16
N SER A 278 8.04 -6.69 -20.50
CA SER A 278 9.33 -6.52 -21.17
C SER A 278 9.66 -7.75 -22.01
N LEU A 279 10.51 -7.57 -23.03
CA LEU A 279 11.01 -8.67 -23.84
C LEU A 279 11.79 -9.69 -23.00
N HIS A 280 12.51 -9.24 -21.96
CA HIS A 280 13.17 -10.13 -21.00
C HIS A 280 12.17 -11.05 -20.32
N THR A 281 11.10 -10.49 -19.74
CA THR A 281 10.04 -11.29 -19.12
C THR A 281 9.35 -12.21 -20.13
N LEU A 282 9.13 -11.75 -21.36
CA LEU A 282 8.58 -12.62 -22.42
C LEU A 282 9.46 -13.85 -22.65
N SER A 283 10.78 -13.68 -22.70
CA SER A 283 11.69 -14.81 -22.92
C SER A 283 11.60 -15.86 -21.82
N GLU A 284 11.49 -15.43 -20.55
CA GLU A 284 11.28 -16.34 -19.41
C GLU A 284 9.95 -17.10 -19.51
N LEU A 285 8.87 -16.42 -19.92
CA LEU A 285 7.54 -17.01 -20.01
C LEU A 285 7.38 -17.91 -21.25
N SER A 286 8.08 -17.59 -22.34
CA SER A 286 7.87 -18.18 -23.67
C SER A 286 8.07 -19.71 -23.71
N VAL A 287 8.96 -20.23 -22.86
CA VAL A 287 9.26 -21.67 -22.74
C VAL A 287 8.11 -22.45 -22.13
N GLY A 288 7.30 -21.83 -21.26
CA GLY A 288 6.17 -22.45 -20.58
C GLY A 288 4.80 -22.10 -21.17
N MET A 289 4.76 -21.24 -22.18
CA MET A 289 3.56 -21.04 -23.00
C MET A 289 3.42 -22.23 -23.93
N ASP A 290 2.19 -22.64 -24.26
CA ASP A 290 1.94 -23.73 -25.23
C ASP A 290 1.54 -23.19 -26.60
N GLU A 291 0.96 -21.99 -26.65
CA GLU A 291 0.27 -21.46 -27.83
C GLU A 291 1.08 -20.39 -28.57
N ASP A 292 1.45 -20.66 -29.83
CA ASP A 292 2.21 -19.73 -30.67
C ASP A 292 1.48 -18.40 -30.90
N GLY A 293 0.14 -18.42 -30.98
CA GLY A 293 -0.67 -17.20 -31.16
C GLY A 293 -0.48 -16.21 -30.01
N MET A 294 -0.40 -16.70 -28.78
CA MET A 294 -0.16 -15.86 -27.61
C MET A 294 1.28 -15.32 -27.59
N ARG A 295 2.27 -16.18 -27.87
CA ARG A 295 3.68 -15.76 -27.98
C ARG A 295 3.86 -14.67 -29.03
N LEU A 296 3.22 -14.85 -30.19
CA LEU A 296 3.27 -13.90 -31.31
C LEU A 296 2.68 -12.55 -30.93
N LEU A 297 1.49 -12.55 -30.31
CA LEU A 297 0.80 -11.35 -29.89
C LEU A 297 1.67 -10.53 -28.93
N LEU A 298 2.18 -11.16 -27.88
CA LEU A 298 3.03 -10.50 -26.89
C LEU A 298 4.34 -9.98 -27.50
N LEU A 299 4.94 -10.76 -28.40
CA LEU A 299 6.17 -10.36 -29.11
C LEU A 299 5.95 -9.13 -29.99
N LYS A 300 4.84 -9.06 -30.74
CA LYS A 300 4.49 -7.90 -31.56
C LYS A 300 4.38 -6.63 -30.70
N ASN A 301 3.85 -6.73 -29.48
CA ASN A 301 3.74 -5.59 -28.57
C ASN A 301 5.08 -5.12 -28.02
N CYS A 302 5.95 -6.05 -27.59
CA CYS A 302 7.29 -5.69 -27.14
C CYS A 302 8.08 -4.96 -28.24
N LEU A 303 8.02 -5.47 -29.48
CA LEU A 303 8.68 -4.85 -30.64
C LEU A 303 8.06 -3.49 -31.00
N SER A 304 6.73 -3.36 -30.92
CA SER A 304 6.05 -2.09 -31.18
C SER A 304 6.39 -1.01 -30.14
N ALA A 305 6.70 -1.42 -28.90
CA ALA A 305 7.21 -0.55 -27.86
C ALA A 305 8.71 -0.21 -28.01
N GLY A 306 9.40 -0.78 -29.01
CA GLY A 306 10.82 -0.55 -29.30
C GLY A 306 11.79 -1.43 -28.51
N ASP A 307 11.32 -2.49 -27.85
CA ASP A 307 12.19 -3.45 -27.15
C ASP A 307 12.81 -4.41 -28.18
N ALA A 308 14.13 -4.35 -28.33
CA ALA A 308 14.84 -4.92 -29.48
C ALA A 308 16.13 -5.68 -29.12
N ASP A 309 16.23 -6.20 -27.89
CA ASP A 309 17.39 -7.00 -27.51
C ASP A 309 17.50 -8.28 -28.35
N LYS A 310 18.57 -8.37 -29.15
CA LYS A 310 18.72 -9.41 -30.17
C LYS A 310 18.82 -10.82 -29.58
N ASP A 311 19.52 -10.95 -28.47
CA ASP A 311 19.74 -12.25 -27.83
C ASP A 311 18.47 -12.76 -27.15
N THR A 312 17.73 -11.87 -26.48
CA THR A 312 16.43 -12.19 -25.88
C THR A 312 15.38 -12.50 -26.95
N LEU A 313 15.34 -11.74 -28.05
CA LEU A 313 14.46 -12.03 -29.19
C LEU A 313 14.74 -13.40 -29.80
N ARG A 314 16.01 -13.78 -29.90
CA ARG A 314 16.40 -15.11 -30.39
C ARG A 314 15.85 -16.21 -29.51
N VAL A 315 15.88 -16.05 -28.18
CA VAL A 315 15.28 -17.01 -27.24
C VAL A 315 13.77 -17.13 -27.49
N VAL A 316 13.07 -16.00 -27.58
CA VAL A 316 11.61 -15.98 -27.81
C VAL A 316 11.27 -16.63 -29.16
N LEU A 317 11.95 -16.25 -30.24
CA LEU A 317 11.68 -16.80 -31.58
C LEU A 317 11.93 -18.31 -31.66
N ASN A 318 12.95 -18.81 -30.97
CA ASN A 318 13.25 -20.25 -30.93
C ASN A 318 12.29 -21.04 -30.04
N SER A 319 11.47 -20.39 -29.22
CA SER A 319 10.45 -21.05 -28.39
C SER A 319 9.17 -21.40 -29.16
N PHE A 320 8.99 -20.85 -30.37
CA PHE A 320 7.82 -21.14 -31.19
C PHE A 320 7.81 -22.59 -31.65
N THR A 321 6.61 -23.18 -31.73
CA THR A 321 6.46 -24.54 -32.27
C THR A 321 6.62 -24.57 -33.79
N ASP A 322 6.19 -23.52 -34.48
CA ASP A 322 6.46 -23.32 -35.90
C ASP A 322 7.93 -22.85 -36.14
N GLU A 323 8.74 -23.74 -36.73
CA GLU A 323 10.15 -23.48 -37.05
C GLU A 323 10.37 -22.30 -38.01
N ASN A 324 9.34 -21.84 -38.73
CA ASN A 324 9.44 -20.67 -39.60
C ASN A 324 9.80 -19.40 -38.81
N TYR A 325 9.34 -19.27 -37.55
CA TYR A 325 9.67 -18.13 -36.69
C TYR A 325 11.14 -18.10 -36.28
N HIS A 326 11.80 -19.27 -36.16
CA HIS A 326 13.22 -19.39 -35.79
C HIS A 326 14.13 -18.74 -36.84
N GLY A 327 13.62 -18.59 -38.07
CA GLY A 327 14.34 -18.01 -39.20
C GLY A 327 14.27 -16.51 -39.34
N LEU A 328 13.52 -15.81 -38.49
CA LEU A 328 13.31 -14.36 -38.62
C LEU A 328 14.56 -13.53 -38.26
N LEU A 329 15.50 -14.09 -37.50
CA LEU A 329 16.81 -13.49 -37.24
C LEU A 329 17.91 -14.28 -37.98
N PRO A 330 18.32 -13.85 -39.20
CA PRO A 330 19.31 -14.58 -39.99
C PRO A 330 20.69 -14.55 -39.33
N GLN A 331 21.31 -15.73 -39.20
CA GLN A 331 22.71 -15.89 -38.80
C GLN A 331 23.70 -15.70 -39.97
N ALA A 332 23.21 -15.88 -41.19
CA ALA A 332 23.94 -15.77 -42.45
C ALA A 332 23.51 -14.51 -43.24
N THR A 333 23.94 -14.39 -44.50
CA THR A 333 23.61 -13.25 -45.36
C THR A 333 22.11 -13.06 -45.60
N PHE A 334 21.34 -14.14 -45.80
CA PHE A 334 19.88 -14.09 -45.94
C PHE A 334 19.21 -15.44 -45.62
N ARG A 335 17.89 -15.42 -45.38
CA ARG A 335 17.03 -16.60 -45.25
C ARG A 335 15.74 -16.43 -46.04
N LYS A 336 15.20 -17.53 -46.56
CA LYS A 336 13.89 -17.60 -47.23
C LYS A 336 12.92 -18.38 -46.34
N ILE A 337 11.73 -17.84 -46.13
CA ILE A 337 10.68 -18.44 -45.29
C ILE A 337 9.33 -18.31 -45.98
N PRO A 338 8.37 -19.22 -45.76
CA PRO A 338 7.03 -19.11 -46.33
C PRO A 338 6.36 -17.79 -45.95
N TYR A 339 5.57 -17.23 -46.87
CA TYR A 339 4.76 -16.06 -46.59
C TYR A 339 3.53 -16.46 -45.77
N THR A 340 3.36 -15.79 -44.64
CA THR A 340 2.08 -15.65 -43.94
C THR A 340 1.91 -14.19 -43.54
N PHE A 341 0.67 -13.76 -43.32
CA PHE A 341 0.40 -12.39 -42.85
C PHE A 341 1.13 -12.10 -41.53
N ASP A 342 1.19 -13.08 -40.63
CA ASP A 342 1.85 -12.96 -39.35
C ASP A 342 3.37 -12.89 -39.42
N LEU A 343 4.01 -13.74 -40.24
CA LEU A 343 5.45 -13.70 -40.45
C LEU A 343 5.88 -12.40 -41.14
N TRP A 344 5.08 -11.91 -42.09
CA TRP A 344 5.31 -10.64 -42.76
C TRP A 344 5.24 -9.46 -41.78
N ALA A 345 4.15 -9.37 -41.00
CA ALA A 345 3.97 -8.31 -40.02
C ALA A 345 5.09 -8.30 -38.97
N LEU A 346 5.52 -9.48 -38.50
CA LEU A 346 6.62 -9.60 -37.56
C LEU A 346 7.96 -9.19 -38.18
N ALA A 347 8.22 -9.57 -39.44
CA ALA A 347 9.41 -9.12 -40.17
C ALA A 347 9.43 -7.59 -40.37
N GLU A 348 8.30 -6.96 -40.66
CA GLU A 348 8.21 -5.50 -40.74
C GLU A 348 8.54 -4.83 -39.41
N LEU A 349 8.08 -5.39 -38.28
CA LEU A 349 8.42 -4.90 -36.93
C LEU A 349 9.91 -5.06 -36.64
N LEU A 350 10.51 -6.21 -36.95
CA LEU A 350 11.95 -6.45 -36.80
C LEU A 350 12.80 -5.48 -37.64
N ASN A 351 12.34 -5.11 -38.84
CA ASN A 351 12.97 -4.08 -39.65
C ASN A 351 12.82 -2.69 -39.02
N LYS A 352 11.64 -2.33 -38.50
CA LYS A 352 11.42 -1.04 -37.82
C LYS A 352 12.34 -0.84 -36.62
N VAL A 353 12.59 -1.90 -35.84
CA VAL A 353 13.54 -1.85 -34.72
C VAL A 353 15.00 -2.02 -35.14
N GLY A 354 15.29 -2.11 -36.45
CA GLY A 354 16.65 -2.12 -36.97
C GLY A 354 17.41 -3.42 -36.71
N LEU A 355 16.73 -4.57 -36.69
CA LEU A 355 17.38 -5.88 -36.51
C LEU A 355 17.60 -6.63 -37.83
N ILE A 356 16.81 -6.32 -38.85
CA ILE A 356 16.92 -6.88 -40.21
C ILE A 356 16.77 -5.77 -41.26
N GLN A 357 17.17 -6.05 -42.50
CA GLN A 357 16.84 -5.17 -43.63
C GLN A 357 15.35 -5.28 -43.99
N PRO A 358 14.79 -4.34 -44.78
CA PRO A 358 13.40 -4.41 -45.23
C PRO A 358 13.08 -5.77 -45.88
N PRO A 359 12.07 -6.50 -45.37
CA PRO A 359 11.70 -7.80 -45.93
C PRO A 359 11.21 -7.63 -47.37
N LYS A 360 11.48 -8.63 -48.21
CA LYS A 360 11.09 -8.63 -49.63
C LYS A 360 10.37 -9.91 -49.99
N MET A 361 9.42 -9.83 -50.91
CA MET A 361 8.85 -11.03 -51.53
C MET A 361 9.89 -11.65 -52.49
N GLY A 362 9.93 -12.98 -52.53
CA GLY A 362 10.71 -13.72 -53.51
C GLY A 362 10.16 -13.55 -54.92
N SER A 363 10.95 -13.98 -55.91
CA SER A 363 10.62 -13.86 -57.32
C SER A 363 10.71 -15.22 -58.02
N GLY A 364 9.89 -15.45 -59.05
CA GLY A 364 9.89 -16.69 -59.81
C GLY A 364 9.44 -17.88 -58.98
N ARG A 365 10.33 -18.88 -58.79
CA ARG A 365 9.99 -20.11 -58.05
C ARG A 365 9.80 -19.92 -56.53
N ASP A 366 10.03 -18.71 -56.02
CA ASP A 366 9.93 -18.37 -54.59
C ASP A 366 8.92 -17.23 -54.32
N GLU A 367 7.96 -16.98 -55.22
CA GLU A 367 6.95 -15.90 -55.07
C GLU A 367 6.11 -15.98 -53.78
N GLU A 368 5.95 -17.19 -53.22
CA GLU A 368 5.25 -17.44 -51.97
C GLU A 368 6.17 -17.34 -50.73
N LYS A 369 7.40 -16.84 -50.87
CA LYS A 369 8.37 -16.75 -49.77
C LYS A 369 8.79 -15.31 -49.50
N ILE A 370 9.07 -15.05 -48.23
CA ILE A 370 9.69 -13.83 -47.71
C ILE A 370 11.21 -14.04 -47.67
N ILE A 371 11.94 -13.05 -48.15
CA ILE A 371 13.40 -12.96 -48.07
C ILE A 371 13.76 -12.01 -46.92
N ILE A 372 14.51 -12.52 -45.95
CA ILE A 372 15.02 -11.76 -44.80
C ILE A 372 16.54 -11.68 -44.88
N ASN A 373 17.08 -10.47 -44.91
CA ASN A 373 18.51 -10.21 -44.94
C ASN A 373 19.02 -9.68 -43.60
N SER A 374 20.22 -10.09 -43.22
CA SER A 374 20.92 -9.53 -42.06
C SER A 374 21.40 -8.10 -42.33
N ILE A 375 21.49 -7.29 -41.28
CA ILE A 375 22.15 -5.99 -41.34
C ILE A 375 23.66 -6.25 -41.37
N ARG A 376 24.32 -5.83 -42.44
CA ARG A 376 25.78 -5.81 -42.48
C ARG A 376 26.26 -4.65 -41.60
N TYR A 377 26.87 -4.95 -40.46
CA TYR A 377 27.72 -3.96 -39.80
C TYR A 377 28.97 -3.80 -40.65
N ASN A 378 29.21 -2.61 -41.19
CA ASN A 378 30.51 -2.24 -41.75
C ASN A 378 31.50 -2.12 -40.57
N ASN A 379 32.12 -3.24 -40.18
CA ASN A 379 33.32 -3.23 -39.36
C ASN A 379 34.49 -3.71 -40.23
N GLU A 380 35.00 -2.82 -41.07
CA GLU A 380 36.37 -2.87 -41.59
C GLU A 380 36.86 -1.41 -41.67
N GLU A 381 37.17 -0.81 -40.51
CA GLU A 381 38.40 -0.01 -40.47
C GLU A 381 39.50 -1.04 -40.23
N GLU A 382 40.11 -1.49 -41.33
CA GLU A 382 41.41 -2.16 -41.29
C GLU A 382 42.39 -1.25 -40.54
N PRO A 383 43.17 -1.74 -39.56
CA PRO A 383 44.36 -1.02 -39.14
C PRO A 383 45.34 -1.06 -40.32
N ASP A 384 45.59 0.10 -40.92
CA ASP A 384 46.71 0.29 -41.86
C ASP A 384 48.00 -0.24 -41.20
N GLU A 385 48.72 -1.05 -41.99
CA GLU A 385 49.98 -1.75 -41.66
C GLU A 385 51.08 -0.90 -41.01
#